data_AF-A0A957LH25-F1
#
_entry.id   AF-A0A957LH25-F1
#
_cell.length_a   1.000
_cell.length_b   1.000
_cell.length_c   1.000
_cell.angle_alpha   90.00
_cell.angle_beta   90.00
_cell.angle_gamma   90.00
#
_symmetry.space_group_name_H-M   'P 1'
#
loop_
_entity.id
_entity.type
_entity.pdbx_description
1 polymer ?
#
loop_
_entity_poly.entity_id
_entity_poly.type
_entity_poly.pdbx_seq_one_letter_code
_entity_poly.pdbx_strand_id
1 'polypeptide(L)'
;ISEPTLVSSPPIIGYEPVTFTVSITNTGNVDVNDLFFVDVFFDPPVVDPVGIDLSYSAGYRAVSSLAGSASRAITITSDIGFQGSETNRTVYSMVDSVKQISESVEDNNIGGAPSPLNVVITPGAATPTPAAGGVDEVSGIVRTRYGNWVPQGRATVYLVLVEPATSSETLIGVTSSQLTTGFYQFLNVEAPPTANDYYKVVACFNIDNEVRVGTRPNVIPTNQFANVYMFTEPTGCPSFN
;
A
#
# COMPACT_ATOMS: atom_id res chain seq x y z
N ILE A 1 -14.62 7.73 12.64
CA ILE A 1 -13.16 7.45 12.80
C ILE A 1 -12.49 8.54 13.66
N SER A 2 -11.33 8.30 14.29
CA SER A 2 -10.57 9.34 15.01
C SER A 2 -9.63 10.13 14.09
N GLU A 3 -9.22 11.32 14.54
CA GLU A 3 -8.01 11.98 14.02
C GLU A 3 -6.79 11.03 14.10
N PRO A 4 -5.87 11.07 13.13
CA PRO A 4 -4.60 10.35 13.24
C PRO A 4 -3.78 10.81 14.44
N THR A 5 -3.06 9.87 15.06
CA THR A 5 -2.05 10.18 16.09
C THR A 5 -0.67 9.76 15.57
N LEU A 6 0.29 10.68 15.59
CA LEU A 6 1.68 10.40 15.20
C LEU A 6 2.33 9.42 16.18
N VAL A 7 2.92 8.34 15.66
CA VAL A 7 3.66 7.33 16.43
C VAL A 7 5.17 7.53 16.29
N SER A 8 5.65 7.90 15.10
CA SER A 8 7.08 8.17 14.88
C SER A 8 7.57 9.32 15.78
N SER A 9 8.77 9.19 16.32
CA SER A 9 9.40 10.21 17.16
C SER A 9 10.04 11.32 16.32
N PRO A 10 9.88 12.61 16.68
CA PRO A 10 10.63 13.69 16.04
C PRO A 10 12.16 13.54 16.19
N PRO A 11 12.97 14.08 15.25
CA PRO A 11 12.52 14.82 14.06
C PRO A 11 11.89 13.88 13.02
N ILE A 12 10.78 14.33 12.41
CA ILE A 12 10.22 13.66 11.24
C ILE A 12 10.97 14.19 10.02
N ILE A 13 11.59 13.30 9.26
CA ILE A 13 12.40 13.64 8.09
C ILE A 13 11.60 13.31 6.83
N GLY A 14 11.58 14.22 5.86
CA GLY A 14 10.94 13.98 4.57
C GLY A 14 11.52 12.75 3.87
N TYR A 15 10.69 12.02 3.13
CA TYR A 15 11.03 10.75 2.46
C TYR A 15 11.43 9.58 3.37
N GLU A 16 11.36 9.72 4.70
CA GLU A 16 11.53 8.60 5.62
C GLU A 16 10.18 8.03 6.08
N PRO A 17 10.08 6.72 6.35
CA PRO A 17 8.85 6.11 6.82
C PRO A 17 8.28 6.79 8.06
N VAL A 18 6.99 7.11 8.04
CA VAL A 18 6.28 7.72 9.17
C VAL A 18 5.06 6.89 9.54
N THR A 19 4.87 6.67 10.84
CA THR A 19 3.81 5.81 11.36
C THR A 19 2.79 6.60 12.15
N PHE A 20 1.52 6.25 11.96
CA PHE A 20 0.36 6.80 12.65
C PHE A 20 -0.49 5.68 13.26
N THR A 21 -1.20 6.01 14.33
CA THR A 21 -2.31 5.21 14.84
C THR A 21 -3.62 5.94 14.58
N VAL A 22 -4.64 5.20 14.18
CA VAL A 22 -6.01 5.70 13.97
C VAL A 22 -6.99 4.76 14.66
N SER A 23 -7.98 5.29 15.36
CA SER A 23 -9.07 4.48 15.93
C SER A 23 -10.28 4.50 15.00
N ILE A 24 -10.74 3.32 14.61
CA ILE A 24 -12.02 3.14 13.91
C ILE A 24 -13.07 2.59 14.85
N THR A 25 -14.33 2.96 14.61
CA THR A 25 -15.49 2.48 15.38
C THR A 25 -16.62 2.24 14.41
N ASN A 26 -17.20 1.04 14.44
CA ASN A 26 -18.48 0.77 13.78
C ASN A 26 -19.58 1.24 14.73
N THR A 27 -20.23 2.36 14.41
CA THR A 27 -21.28 2.96 15.25
C THR A 27 -22.64 2.29 15.08
N GLY A 28 -22.78 1.43 14.07
CA GLY A 28 -23.94 0.58 13.86
C GLY A 28 -23.97 -0.62 14.80
N ASN A 29 -25.05 -1.39 14.69
CA ASN A 29 -25.24 -2.65 15.43
C ASN A 29 -25.07 -3.90 14.54
N VAL A 30 -24.65 -3.71 13.28
CA VAL A 30 -24.43 -4.78 12.30
C VAL A 30 -22.93 -4.94 12.08
N ASP A 31 -22.48 -6.19 12.02
CA ASP A 31 -21.08 -6.51 11.74
C ASP A 31 -20.71 -6.19 10.29
N VAL A 32 -19.56 -5.55 10.11
CA VAL A 32 -18.91 -5.43 8.81
C VAL A 32 -18.03 -6.66 8.62
N ASN A 33 -18.37 -7.51 7.64
CA ASN A 33 -17.65 -8.76 7.35
C ASN A 33 -16.89 -8.72 6.01
N ASP A 34 -17.01 -7.63 5.28
CA ASP A 34 -16.29 -7.39 4.03
C ASP A 34 -14.98 -6.65 4.31
N LEU A 35 -13.99 -6.89 3.46
CA LEU A 35 -12.71 -6.16 3.51
C LEU A 35 -12.98 -4.67 3.30
N PHE A 36 -12.39 -3.81 4.12
CA PHE A 36 -12.38 -2.36 3.89
C PHE A 36 -11.02 -1.73 4.13
N PHE A 37 -10.82 -0.47 3.72
CA PHE A 37 -9.53 0.20 3.80
C PHE A 37 -9.59 1.40 4.73
N VAL A 38 -8.55 1.53 5.55
CA VAL A 38 -8.29 2.72 6.35
C VAL A 38 -7.01 3.35 5.85
N ASP A 39 -7.10 4.61 5.47
CA ASP A 39 -6.03 5.34 4.82
C ASP A 39 -5.61 6.54 5.66
N VAL A 40 -4.34 6.93 5.54
CA VAL A 40 -3.85 8.25 5.93
C VAL A 40 -3.52 9.06 4.68
N PHE A 41 -3.85 10.34 4.70
CA PHE A 41 -3.67 11.26 3.56
C PHE A 41 -2.78 12.41 3.98
N PHE A 42 -1.86 12.78 3.09
CA PHE A 42 -1.00 13.96 3.29
C PHE A 42 -1.46 15.09 2.38
N ASP A 43 -1.74 16.23 3.00
CA ASP A 43 -2.03 17.51 2.33
C ASP A 43 -3.03 17.44 1.16
N PRO A 44 -4.17 16.75 1.32
CA PRO A 44 -5.20 16.76 0.28
C PRO A 44 -5.68 18.21 0.08
N PRO A 45 -5.79 18.70 -1.17
CA PRO A 45 -6.23 20.07 -1.45
C PRO A 45 -7.71 20.29 -1.12
N VAL A 46 -8.50 19.21 -1.15
CA VAL A 46 -9.92 19.20 -0.84
C VAL A 46 -10.22 18.01 0.06
N VAL A 47 -10.93 18.28 1.15
CA VAL A 47 -11.48 17.26 2.05
C VAL A 47 -12.99 17.39 1.98
N ASP A 48 -13.62 16.48 1.23
CA ASP A 48 -15.07 16.40 1.12
C ASP A 48 -15.62 15.48 2.23
N PRO A 49 -16.75 15.79 2.87
CA PRO A 49 -17.30 14.93 3.93
C PRO A 49 -17.46 13.47 3.53
N VAL A 50 -17.75 13.18 2.25
CA VAL A 50 -17.93 11.81 1.75
C VAL A 50 -16.65 11.19 1.17
N GLY A 51 -15.50 11.88 1.22
CA GLY A 51 -14.22 11.25 0.94
C GLY A 51 -13.08 12.17 0.52
N ILE A 52 -11.89 11.58 0.47
CA ILE A 52 -10.65 12.20 0.00
C ILE A 52 -10.20 11.45 -1.25
N ASP A 53 -9.65 12.14 -2.25
CA ASP A 53 -9.09 11.51 -3.43
C ASP A 53 -7.93 10.56 -3.03
N LEU A 54 -8.04 9.30 -3.44
CA LEU A 54 -7.07 8.24 -3.17
C LEU A 54 -5.68 8.52 -3.74
N SER A 55 -5.54 9.46 -4.69
CA SER A 55 -4.24 9.92 -5.18
C SER A 55 -3.38 10.58 -4.09
N TYR A 56 -4.00 11.06 -3.01
CA TYR A 56 -3.33 11.63 -1.84
C TYR A 56 -3.13 10.62 -0.69
N SER A 57 -3.53 9.36 -0.88
CA SER A 57 -3.28 8.32 0.12
C SER A 57 -1.78 8.10 0.26
N ALA A 58 -1.25 8.34 1.47
CA ALA A 58 0.15 8.19 1.79
C ALA A 58 0.48 6.83 2.41
N GLY A 59 -0.54 6.11 2.88
CA GLY A 59 -0.41 4.79 3.48
C GLY A 59 -1.79 4.26 3.83
N TYR A 60 -1.94 2.94 3.89
CA TYR A 60 -3.21 2.33 4.22
C TYR A 60 -3.05 1.02 4.99
N ARG A 61 -4.14 0.58 5.61
CA ARG A 61 -4.32 -0.76 6.13
C ARG A 61 -5.65 -1.31 5.67
N ALA A 62 -5.65 -2.53 5.15
CA ALA A 62 -6.89 -3.24 4.92
C ALA A 62 -7.37 -3.91 6.23
N VAL A 63 -8.66 -3.88 6.47
CA VAL A 63 -9.31 -4.40 7.67
C VAL A 63 -10.29 -5.48 7.23
N SER A 64 -10.15 -6.69 7.78
CA SER A 64 -10.97 -7.83 7.34
C SER A 64 -12.42 -7.75 7.79
N SER A 65 -12.66 -7.13 8.94
CA SER A 65 -13.98 -7.02 9.56
C SER A 65 -13.97 -6.05 10.74
N LEU A 66 -15.15 -5.58 11.13
CA LEU A 66 -15.37 -4.85 12.37
C LEU A 66 -16.79 -5.10 12.88
N ALA A 67 -16.90 -5.75 14.05
CA ALA A 67 -18.19 -6.05 14.67
C ALA A 67 -18.99 -4.77 14.99
N GLY A 68 -20.32 -4.89 15.03
CA GLY A 68 -21.21 -3.81 15.42
C GLY A 68 -20.83 -3.25 16.80
N SER A 69 -20.84 -1.93 16.93
CA SER A 69 -20.49 -1.21 18.16
C SER A 69 -19.06 -1.45 18.67
N ALA A 70 -18.19 -2.08 17.87
CA ALA A 70 -16.81 -2.33 18.23
C ALA A 70 -15.89 -1.20 17.75
N SER A 71 -14.80 -1.02 18.49
CA SER A 71 -13.70 -0.12 18.14
C SER A 71 -12.40 -0.88 17.97
N ARG A 72 -11.52 -0.36 17.13
CA ARG A 72 -10.18 -0.91 16.90
C ARG A 72 -9.18 0.19 16.59
N ALA A 73 -8.01 0.11 17.21
CA ALA A 73 -6.86 0.91 16.82
C ALA A 73 -6.09 0.23 15.68
N ILE A 74 -5.69 1.01 14.69
CA ILE A 74 -5.00 0.57 13.48
C ILE A 74 -3.71 1.37 13.33
N THR A 75 -2.62 0.67 13.07
CA THR A 75 -1.33 1.28 12.76
C THR A 75 -1.09 1.30 11.26
N ILE A 76 -0.82 2.49 10.74
CA ILE A 76 -0.58 2.75 9.32
C ILE A 76 0.80 3.41 9.20
N THR A 77 1.66 2.81 8.37
CA THR A 77 2.96 3.37 8.02
C THR A 77 2.89 3.87 6.59
N SER A 78 3.31 5.11 6.38
CA SER A 78 3.62 5.64 5.05
C SER A 78 5.08 5.33 4.78
N ASP A 79 5.37 4.34 3.93
CA ASP A 79 6.74 3.90 3.64
C ASP A 79 7.52 4.96 2.84
N ILE A 80 6.82 5.80 2.07
CA ILE A 80 7.40 6.87 1.26
C ILE A 80 7.63 8.16 2.04
N GLY A 81 7.08 8.28 3.25
CA GLY A 81 7.17 9.49 4.06
C GLY A 81 6.46 10.71 3.45
N PHE A 82 6.75 11.88 4.00
CA PHE A 82 6.29 13.14 3.43
C PHE A 82 7.20 13.60 2.30
N GLN A 83 6.62 13.83 1.13
CA GLN A 83 7.33 14.29 -0.07
C GLN A 83 7.28 15.81 -0.22
N GLY A 84 8.30 16.40 -0.83
CA GLY A 84 8.42 17.85 -1.02
C GLY A 84 9.35 18.53 -0.01
N SER A 85 9.22 19.86 0.10
CA SER A 85 10.10 20.70 0.94
C SER A 85 9.36 21.49 2.02
N GLU A 86 8.04 21.35 2.08
CA GLU A 86 7.17 22.01 3.03
C GLU A 86 7.41 21.46 4.44
N THR A 87 7.52 22.34 5.41
CA THR A 87 7.88 21.98 6.79
C THR A 87 6.67 21.77 7.69
N ASN A 88 5.50 22.29 7.33
CA ASN A 88 4.25 22.08 8.06
C ASN A 88 3.30 21.30 7.16
N ARG A 89 2.96 20.08 7.57
CA ARG A 89 2.13 19.17 6.80
C ARG A 89 0.89 18.80 7.58
N THR A 90 -0.18 18.51 6.85
CA THR A 90 -1.48 18.12 7.39
C THR A 90 -1.73 16.64 7.11
N VAL A 91 -2.28 15.94 8.11
CA VAL A 91 -2.61 14.52 8.02
C VAL A 91 -4.07 14.32 8.36
N TYR A 92 -4.75 13.57 7.49
CA TYR A 92 -6.12 13.11 7.67
C TYR A 92 -6.14 11.59 7.68
N SER A 93 -7.19 11.02 8.27
CA SER A 93 -7.51 9.59 8.13
C SER A 93 -8.86 9.44 7.45
N MET A 94 -9.06 8.33 6.73
CA MET A 94 -10.37 7.95 6.23
C MET A 94 -10.59 6.45 6.42
N VAL A 95 -11.76 6.05 6.93
CA VAL A 95 -12.23 4.66 6.90
C VAL A 95 -13.13 4.47 5.69
N ASP A 96 -13.11 3.26 5.13
CA ASP A 96 -13.74 2.91 3.86
C ASP A 96 -13.35 3.88 2.73
N SER A 97 -12.05 4.15 2.62
CA SER A 97 -11.47 5.10 1.66
C SER A 97 -11.80 4.79 0.19
N VAL A 98 -12.17 3.54 -0.10
CA VAL A 98 -12.55 3.08 -1.45
C VAL A 98 -14.07 2.92 -1.63
N LYS A 99 -14.86 3.26 -0.61
CA LYS A 99 -16.33 3.31 -0.63
C LYS A 99 -17.01 1.99 -1.00
N GLN A 100 -16.59 0.89 -0.34
CA GLN A 100 -17.14 -0.44 -0.62
C GLN A 100 -18.16 -0.91 0.43
N ILE A 101 -18.23 -0.25 1.57
CA ILE A 101 -19.21 -0.51 2.62
C ILE A 101 -20.25 0.60 2.53
N SER A 102 -21.52 0.22 2.34
CA SER A 102 -22.60 1.20 2.39
C SER A 102 -23.04 1.39 3.82
N GLU A 103 -22.99 2.63 4.29
CA GLU A 103 -23.34 3.02 5.65
C GLU A 103 -24.59 3.92 5.66
N SER A 104 -25.22 4.08 6.82
CA SER A 104 -26.36 5.01 6.96
C SER A 104 -25.92 6.48 7.00
N VAL A 105 -24.65 6.72 7.30
CA VAL A 105 -24.03 8.05 7.45
C VAL A 105 -22.64 7.98 6.82
N GLU A 106 -22.47 8.62 5.67
CA GLU A 106 -21.22 8.58 4.89
C GLU A 106 -20.28 9.77 5.20
N ASP A 107 -20.74 10.75 5.98
CA ASP A 107 -20.03 11.99 6.26
C ASP A 107 -19.20 11.96 7.57
N ASN A 108 -19.12 10.81 8.24
CA ASN A 108 -18.39 10.59 9.49
C ASN A 108 -17.14 9.69 9.31
N ASN A 109 -16.76 9.45 8.07
CA ASN A 109 -15.68 8.54 7.68
C ASN A 109 -14.30 9.19 7.63
N ILE A 110 -14.19 10.49 7.91
CA ILE A 110 -12.94 11.24 7.88
C ILE A 110 -12.55 11.72 9.27
N GLY A 111 -11.30 11.44 9.66
CA GLY A 111 -10.67 11.97 10.87
C GLY A 111 -9.76 13.15 10.54
N GLY A 112 -9.75 14.17 11.39
CA GLY A 112 -8.99 15.40 11.18
C GLY A 112 -9.73 16.48 10.38
N ALA A 113 -11.02 16.30 10.05
CA ALA A 113 -11.85 17.39 9.51
C ALA A 113 -12.71 17.99 10.62
N PRO A 114 -12.80 19.33 10.78
CA PRO A 114 -12.09 20.38 10.02
C PRO A 114 -10.70 20.73 10.57
N SER A 115 -10.19 20.02 11.57
CA SER A 115 -8.92 20.30 12.25
C SER A 115 -7.94 19.14 12.08
N PRO A 116 -7.04 19.18 11.09
CA PRO A 116 -6.14 18.07 10.81
C PRO A 116 -5.02 17.97 11.85
N LEU A 117 -4.41 16.79 11.91
CA LEU A 117 -3.14 16.63 12.59
C LEU A 117 -2.09 17.45 11.83
N ASN A 118 -1.40 18.35 12.53
CA ASN A 118 -0.28 19.11 11.98
C ASN A 118 1.04 18.44 12.39
N VAL A 119 1.88 18.14 11.40
CA VAL A 119 3.19 17.51 11.60
C VAL A 119 4.27 18.46 11.09
N VAL A 120 5.27 18.72 11.94
CA VAL A 120 6.45 19.51 11.58
C VAL A 120 7.53 18.58 11.03
N ILE A 121 8.09 18.92 9.88
CA ILE A 121 8.97 18.07 9.10
C ILE A 121 10.27 18.79 8.78
N THR A 122 11.37 18.08 8.95
CA THR A 122 12.68 18.46 8.43
C THR A 122 12.76 17.98 6.98
N PRO A 123 13.00 18.87 6.00
CA PRO A 123 13.14 18.46 4.60
C PRO A 123 14.23 17.39 4.44
N GLY A 124 13.86 16.30 3.75
CA GLY A 124 14.78 15.22 3.40
C GLY A 124 15.03 15.17 1.89
N ALA A 125 15.73 14.13 1.45
CA ALA A 125 15.96 13.86 0.04
C ALA A 125 15.28 12.54 -0.35
N ALA A 126 14.66 12.52 -1.53
CA ALA A 126 14.10 11.29 -2.08
C ALA A 126 15.22 10.30 -2.38
N THR A 127 15.08 9.05 -1.95
CA THR A 127 15.84 7.95 -2.54
C THR A 127 15.24 7.65 -3.91
N PRO A 128 16.04 7.64 -5.00
CA PRO A 128 15.53 7.30 -6.31
C PRO A 128 14.85 5.93 -6.30
N THR A 129 13.60 5.84 -6.74
CA THR A 129 12.95 4.55 -6.97
C THR A 129 13.59 3.90 -8.19
N PRO A 130 14.09 2.65 -8.10
CA PRO A 130 14.56 1.92 -9.25
C PRO A 130 13.45 1.87 -10.32
N ALA A 131 13.82 2.19 -11.55
CA ALA A 131 12.95 2.06 -12.71
C ALA A 131 13.68 1.22 -13.75
N ALA A 132 12.95 0.34 -14.42
CA ALA A 132 13.51 -0.49 -15.46
C ALA A 132 13.86 0.36 -16.71
N GLY A 133 14.99 0.04 -17.37
CA GLY A 133 15.57 0.84 -18.46
C GLY A 133 15.43 0.28 -19.89
N GLY A 134 14.79 -0.87 -20.04
CA GLY A 134 14.63 -1.61 -21.30
C GLY A 134 13.42 -1.18 -22.14
N VAL A 135 12.90 -2.11 -22.93
CA VAL A 135 11.78 -1.86 -23.87
C VAL A 135 10.64 -2.88 -23.74
N ASP A 136 10.84 -3.95 -22.98
CA ASP A 136 9.85 -5.01 -22.81
C ASP A 136 8.90 -4.73 -21.64
N GLU A 137 7.90 -5.59 -21.48
CA GLU A 137 6.86 -5.48 -20.46
C GLU A 137 6.80 -6.74 -19.60
N VAL A 138 6.59 -6.55 -18.30
CA VAL A 138 6.14 -7.61 -17.38
C VAL A 138 4.85 -7.16 -16.71
N SER A 139 3.77 -7.93 -16.87
CA SER A 139 2.47 -7.63 -16.26
C SER A 139 1.72 -8.89 -15.85
N GLY A 140 0.69 -8.70 -15.03
CA GLY A 140 -0.14 -9.79 -14.52
C GLY A 140 -1.21 -9.31 -13.55
N ILE A 141 -1.86 -10.25 -12.89
CA ILE A 141 -2.87 -9.99 -11.86
C ILE A 141 -2.36 -10.54 -10.52
N VAL A 142 -2.41 -9.70 -9.49
CA VAL A 142 -2.22 -10.12 -8.10
C VAL A 142 -3.53 -10.72 -7.59
N ARG A 143 -3.46 -11.90 -6.97
CA ARG A 143 -4.60 -12.59 -6.37
C ARG A 143 -4.30 -13.00 -4.95
N THR A 144 -5.31 -12.95 -4.10
CA THR A 144 -5.26 -13.48 -2.72
C THR A 144 -6.32 -14.55 -2.54
N ARG A 145 -6.08 -15.52 -1.65
CA ARG A 145 -7.00 -16.62 -1.37
C ARG A 145 -7.93 -16.31 -0.19
N TYR A 146 -9.22 -16.09 -0.46
CA TYR A 146 -10.31 -16.01 0.53
C TYR A 146 -11.36 -17.08 0.22
N GLY A 147 -11.04 -18.34 0.48
CA GLY A 147 -11.79 -19.48 -0.03
C GLY A 147 -11.54 -19.74 -1.53
N ASN A 148 -11.61 -18.69 -2.35
CA ASN A 148 -11.27 -18.66 -3.77
C ASN A 148 -10.17 -17.64 -4.10
N TRP A 149 -9.60 -17.73 -5.30
CA TRP A 149 -8.61 -16.77 -5.81
C TRP A 149 -9.29 -15.52 -6.36
N VAL A 150 -9.27 -14.44 -5.59
CA VAL A 150 -9.83 -13.15 -6.01
C VAL A 150 -8.73 -12.19 -6.40
N PRO A 151 -8.91 -11.34 -7.43
CA PRO A 151 -8.00 -10.24 -7.69
C PRO A 151 -7.85 -9.34 -6.46
N GLN A 152 -6.62 -8.93 -6.17
CA GLN A 152 -6.30 -8.07 -5.04
C GLN A 152 -5.76 -6.75 -5.54
N GLY A 153 -6.51 -5.68 -5.32
CA GLY A 153 -6.04 -4.31 -5.56
C GLY A 153 -5.15 -3.79 -4.42
N ARG A 154 -4.38 -2.75 -4.73
CA ARG A 154 -3.48 -2.01 -3.83
C ARG A 154 -2.29 -2.79 -3.28
N ALA A 155 -2.14 -4.08 -3.57
CA ALA A 155 -0.93 -4.82 -3.24
C ALA A 155 0.31 -4.15 -3.87
N THR A 156 1.37 -4.01 -3.07
CA THR A 156 2.67 -3.53 -3.54
C THR A 156 3.33 -4.66 -4.31
N VAL A 157 3.83 -4.37 -5.51
CA VAL A 157 4.43 -5.36 -6.41
C VAL A 157 5.87 -4.94 -6.71
N TYR A 158 6.79 -5.87 -6.53
CA TYR A 158 8.23 -5.70 -6.74
C TYR A 158 8.67 -6.55 -7.92
N LEU A 159 9.47 -5.97 -8.81
CA LEU A 159 10.21 -6.67 -9.85
C LEU A 159 11.66 -6.81 -9.41
N VAL A 160 12.15 -8.03 -9.32
CA VAL A 160 13.47 -8.33 -8.78
C VAL A 160 14.25 -9.15 -9.79
N LEU A 161 15.44 -8.69 -10.17
CA LEU A 161 16.39 -9.48 -10.95
C LEU A 161 17.08 -10.47 -10.01
N VAL A 162 17.11 -11.74 -10.41
CA VAL A 162 17.78 -12.82 -9.69
C VAL A 162 18.94 -13.30 -10.55
N GLU A 163 20.13 -13.32 -9.95
CA GLU A 163 21.37 -13.82 -10.57
C GLU A 163 21.84 -15.08 -9.82
N PRO A 164 21.43 -16.30 -10.26
CA PRO A 164 21.66 -17.52 -9.49
C PRO A 164 23.13 -17.83 -9.25
N ALA A 165 24.01 -17.44 -10.18
CA ALA A 165 25.45 -17.67 -10.09
C ALA A 165 26.09 -16.97 -8.88
N THR A 166 25.54 -15.83 -8.46
CA THR A 166 26.03 -15.03 -7.33
C THR A 166 25.09 -15.07 -6.12
N SER A 167 23.92 -15.71 -6.25
CA SER A 167 22.83 -15.64 -5.26
C SER A 167 22.42 -14.19 -4.96
N SER A 168 22.53 -13.31 -5.95
CA SER A 168 22.20 -11.89 -5.86
C SER A 168 20.74 -11.66 -6.25
N GLU A 169 20.10 -10.74 -5.54
CA GLU A 169 18.78 -10.22 -5.87
C GLU A 169 18.84 -8.70 -5.90
N THR A 170 18.42 -8.10 -7.01
CA THR A 170 18.42 -6.65 -7.20
C THR A 170 17.01 -6.16 -7.46
N LEU A 171 16.56 -5.14 -6.72
CA LEU A 171 15.27 -4.49 -6.97
C LEU A 171 15.35 -3.65 -8.25
N ILE A 172 14.45 -3.93 -9.19
CA ILE A 172 14.41 -3.29 -10.50
C ILE A 172 13.27 -2.29 -10.59
N GLY A 173 12.16 -2.57 -9.94
CA GLY A 173 11.03 -1.66 -9.91
C GLY A 173 10.00 -2.01 -8.85
N VAL A 174 9.22 -1.00 -8.47
CA VAL A 174 8.08 -1.11 -7.56
C VAL A 174 6.86 -0.49 -8.23
N THR A 175 5.70 -1.14 -8.12
CA THR A 175 4.41 -0.63 -8.56
C THR A 175 3.32 -1.08 -7.61
N SER A 176 2.08 -0.64 -7.83
CA SER A 176 0.91 -1.13 -7.10
C SER A 176 -0.10 -1.76 -8.05
N SER A 177 -0.80 -2.77 -7.56
CA SER A 177 -1.90 -3.37 -8.30
C SER A 177 -3.12 -2.45 -8.32
N GLN A 178 -3.78 -2.38 -9.47
CA GLN A 178 -5.00 -1.61 -9.68
C GLN A 178 -6.13 -2.09 -8.76
N LEU A 179 -6.87 -1.14 -8.19
CA LEU A 179 -7.86 -1.37 -7.15
C LEU A 179 -8.91 -2.44 -7.52
N THR A 180 -9.45 -2.40 -8.74
CA THR A 180 -10.59 -3.23 -9.15
C THR A 180 -10.19 -4.53 -9.84
N THR A 181 -9.06 -4.54 -10.54
CA THR A 181 -8.65 -5.67 -11.40
C THR A 181 -7.51 -6.49 -10.81
N GLY A 182 -6.81 -5.96 -9.80
CA GLY A 182 -5.55 -6.52 -9.30
C GLY A 182 -4.41 -6.48 -10.33
N PHE A 183 -4.61 -5.82 -11.47
CA PHE A 183 -3.63 -5.74 -12.53
C PHE A 183 -2.42 -4.90 -12.11
N TYR A 184 -1.22 -5.33 -12.46
CA TYR A 184 0.01 -4.54 -12.31
C TYR A 184 0.82 -4.62 -13.59
N GLN A 185 1.70 -3.65 -13.80
CA GLN A 185 2.58 -3.59 -14.95
C GLN A 185 3.91 -2.93 -14.60
N PHE A 186 4.98 -3.50 -15.16
CA PHE A 186 6.29 -2.91 -15.30
C PHE A 186 6.55 -2.70 -16.79
N LEU A 187 6.81 -1.46 -17.17
CA LEU A 187 7.23 -1.08 -18.51
C LEU A 187 8.75 -0.99 -18.55
N ASN A 188 9.31 -1.02 -19.76
CA ASN A 188 10.74 -0.84 -20.01
C ASN A 188 11.60 -1.87 -19.25
N VAL A 189 11.19 -3.14 -19.23
CA VAL A 189 12.00 -4.20 -18.61
C VAL A 189 13.09 -4.63 -19.59
N GLU A 190 14.33 -4.76 -19.12
CA GLU A 190 15.44 -5.27 -19.93
C GLU A 190 15.40 -6.79 -20.01
N ALA A 191 16.00 -7.38 -21.05
CA ALA A 191 16.29 -8.80 -21.03
C ALA A 191 17.29 -9.11 -19.90
N PRO A 192 17.19 -10.26 -19.22
CA PRO A 192 18.16 -10.63 -18.18
C PRO A 192 19.61 -10.61 -18.72
N PRO A 193 20.61 -10.17 -17.92
CA PRO A 193 21.98 -10.00 -18.39
C PRO A 193 22.62 -11.28 -18.94
N THR A 194 22.29 -12.43 -18.35
CA THR A 194 22.74 -13.75 -18.82
C THR A 194 21.58 -14.71 -19.02
N ALA A 195 21.82 -15.80 -19.76
CA ALA A 195 20.81 -16.82 -20.05
C ALA A 195 20.30 -17.60 -18.80
N ASN A 196 21.01 -17.50 -17.67
CA ASN A 196 20.62 -18.14 -16.41
C ASN A 196 19.95 -17.16 -15.44
N ASP A 197 20.00 -15.86 -15.71
CA ASP A 197 19.35 -14.85 -14.89
C ASP A 197 17.87 -14.77 -15.24
N TYR A 198 17.06 -14.37 -14.28
CA TYR A 198 15.63 -14.22 -14.49
C TYR A 198 15.06 -13.17 -13.55
N TYR A 199 13.88 -12.66 -13.87
CA TYR A 199 13.13 -11.83 -12.95
C TYR A 199 12.21 -12.69 -12.09
N LYS A 200 12.00 -12.30 -10.84
CA LYS A 200 10.83 -12.72 -10.07
C LYS A 200 9.95 -11.52 -9.80
N VAL A 201 8.65 -11.75 -9.77
CA VAL A 201 7.68 -10.76 -9.31
C VAL A 201 7.24 -11.17 -7.91
N VAL A 202 7.31 -10.25 -6.96
CA VAL A 202 6.82 -10.45 -5.59
C VAL A 202 5.69 -9.48 -5.35
N ALA A 203 4.57 -9.94 -4.81
CA ALA A 203 3.48 -9.07 -4.37
C ALA A 203 3.31 -9.18 -2.86
N CYS A 204 3.04 -8.06 -2.21
CA CYS A 204 2.74 -8.00 -0.78
C CYS A 204 1.46 -7.20 -0.50
N PHE A 205 0.67 -7.67 0.45
CA PHE A 205 -0.55 -7.00 0.89
C PHE A 205 -0.78 -7.24 2.38
N ASN A 206 -1.14 -6.18 3.10
CA ASN A 206 -1.35 -6.23 4.54
C ASN A 206 -2.83 -6.14 4.89
N ILE A 207 -3.31 -7.10 5.69
CA ILE A 207 -4.66 -7.11 6.21
C ILE A 207 -4.60 -7.34 7.69
N ASP A 208 -5.20 -6.45 8.47
CA ASP A 208 -5.09 -6.48 9.91
C ASP A 208 -3.61 -6.47 10.34
N ASN A 209 -3.18 -7.52 11.02
CA ASN A 209 -1.78 -7.74 11.41
C ASN A 209 -1.16 -8.92 10.64
N GLU A 210 -1.82 -9.38 9.59
CA GLU A 210 -1.40 -10.50 8.75
C GLU A 210 -0.84 -9.97 7.42
N VAL A 211 0.33 -10.47 7.06
CA VAL A 211 0.95 -10.17 5.77
C VAL A 211 0.66 -11.30 4.79
N ARG A 212 0.25 -10.92 3.58
CA ARG A 212 0.04 -11.82 2.45
C ARG A 212 1.13 -11.58 1.42
N VAL A 213 1.89 -12.62 1.08
CA VAL A 213 2.98 -12.53 0.10
C VAL A 213 2.80 -13.61 -0.96
N GLY A 214 3.14 -13.28 -2.21
CA GLY A 214 3.19 -14.22 -3.32
C GLY A 214 4.41 -13.93 -4.18
N THR A 215 5.01 -15.00 -4.73
CA THR A 215 6.17 -14.88 -5.61
C THR A 215 5.92 -15.64 -6.91
N ARG A 216 6.19 -15.00 -8.04
CA ARG A 216 6.24 -15.60 -9.38
C ARG A 216 7.71 -15.62 -9.84
N PRO A 217 8.42 -16.77 -9.74
CA PRO A 217 9.79 -16.90 -10.22
C PRO A 217 9.87 -17.11 -11.74
N ASN A 218 11.09 -17.08 -12.28
CA ASN A 218 11.42 -17.42 -13.67
C ASN A 218 10.62 -16.60 -14.71
N VAL A 219 10.50 -15.29 -14.49
CA VAL A 219 9.88 -14.35 -15.41
C VAL A 219 10.94 -13.84 -16.38
N ILE A 220 10.68 -14.04 -17.68
CA ILE A 220 11.51 -13.55 -18.78
C ILE A 220 10.65 -12.57 -19.59
N PRO A 221 11.05 -11.29 -19.73
CA PRO A 221 10.36 -10.31 -20.57
C PRO A 221 10.42 -10.70 -22.06
N THR A 222 9.39 -10.42 -22.87
CA THR A 222 8.05 -9.93 -22.46
C THR A 222 7.23 -11.02 -21.77
N ASN A 223 6.51 -10.67 -20.70
CA ASN A 223 5.59 -11.59 -20.02
C ASN A 223 4.37 -10.86 -19.46
N GLN A 224 3.25 -10.94 -20.18
CA GLN A 224 1.98 -10.30 -19.80
C GLN A 224 1.07 -11.17 -18.93
N PHE A 225 1.55 -12.32 -18.47
CA PHE A 225 0.78 -13.29 -17.68
C PHE A 225 1.52 -13.73 -16.41
N ALA A 226 2.34 -12.84 -15.84
CA ALA A 226 3.15 -13.11 -14.66
C ALA A 226 2.35 -13.12 -13.34
N ASN A 227 1.11 -13.63 -13.36
CA ASN A 227 0.19 -13.63 -12.22
C ASN A 227 0.84 -14.07 -10.90
N VAL A 228 0.54 -13.33 -9.83
CA VAL A 228 1.06 -13.57 -8.49
C VAL A 228 -0.07 -14.02 -7.59
N TYR A 229 0.15 -15.12 -6.88
CA TYR A 229 -0.82 -15.73 -5.97
C TYR A 229 -0.29 -15.62 -4.55
N MET A 230 -0.95 -14.80 -3.73
CA MET A 230 -0.52 -14.48 -2.37
C MET A 230 -1.16 -15.40 -1.34
N PHE A 231 -0.36 -15.82 -0.37
CA PHE A 231 -0.75 -16.61 0.78
C PHE A 231 -0.30 -15.90 2.07
N THR A 232 -0.78 -16.37 3.22
CA THR A 232 -0.23 -15.93 4.52
C THR A 232 1.26 -16.18 4.57
N GLU A 233 2.03 -15.16 4.91
CA GLU A 233 3.49 -15.26 5.05
C GLU A 233 3.92 -14.69 6.41
N PRO A 234 4.47 -15.52 7.33
CA PRO A 234 4.87 -15.07 8.66
C PRO A 234 6.08 -14.15 8.65
N THR A 235 6.88 -14.16 7.58
CA THR A 235 8.13 -13.38 7.50
C THR A 235 7.92 -11.92 7.10
N GLY A 236 6.71 -11.54 6.70
CA GLY A 236 6.37 -10.16 6.33
C GLY A 236 6.67 -9.83 4.87
N CYS A 237 6.48 -8.56 4.49
CA CYS A 237 6.81 -8.10 3.14
C CYS A 237 8.33 -8.14 2.96
N PRO A 238 8.83 -8.46 1.75
CA PRO A 238 10.26 -8.35 1.49
C PRO A 238 10.71 -6.90 1.65
N SER A 239 11.83 -6.71 2.35
CA SER A 239 12.57 -5.45 2.38
C SER A 239 13.68 -5.52 1.33
N PHE A 240 13.59 -4.66 0.31
CA PHE A 240 14.68 -4.45 -0.63
C PHE A 240 15.31 -3.10 -0.30
N ASN A 241 16.60 -3.13 0.07
CA ASN A 241 17.38 -1.92 0.34
C ASN A 241 17.95 -1.35 -0.95
#